data_AF-A0A835BTB3-F1
#
_entry.id   AF-A0A835BTB3-F1
#
_cell.length_a   1.000
_cell.length_b   1.000
_cell.length_c   1.000
_cell.angle_alpha   90.00
_cell.angle_beta   90.00
_cell.angle_gamma   90.00
#
_symmetry.space_group_name_H-M   'P 1'
#
loop_
_entity.id
_entity.type
_entity.pdbx_description
1 polymer ?
#
loop_
_entity_poly.entity_id
_entity_poly.type
_entity_poly.pdbx_seq_one_letter_code
_entity_poly.pdbx_strand_id
1 'polypeptide(L)'
;MKDLYVVAAIGLTAPVNLAVFRAGIEAQLARHPYFSSIQVTDKHGGTPRWTRTAVTVDDHIVVVSNLAGAEEDDDPDKAVEDYLSSLSTLPMDHTRPPWEFHFLDVKTSEAASTVALRVHHALADGMSLITLLVSTSRSATDPALPATAPPPPARRKGAIYAPPSSASFVWSVWSYLVVAWHTVVDVVTFVATIFFLRDPDTLFKREDHGEHHRRRMRFVHRSLSLDDVKFVKNPMKCVSI
;
A
#
# COMPACT_ATOMS: atom_id res chain seq x y z
N MET A 1 11.38 10.73 -14.79
CA MET A 1 10.78 9.59 -14.05
C MET A 1 9.28 9.76 -14.11
N LYS A 2 8.50 8.67 -14.18
CA LYS A 2 7.05 8.77 -14.01
C LYS A 2 6.80 8.94 -12.51
N ASP A 3 6.27 10.09 -12.10
CA ASP A 3 5.93 10.29 -10.68
C ASP A 3 4.81 9.31 -10.32
N LEU A 4 5.13 8.39 -9.42
CA LEU A 4 4.22 7.38 -8.91
C LEU A 4 4.00 7.68 -7.44
N TYR A 5 2.73 7.82 -7.06
CA TYR A 5 2.35 8.15 -5.69
C TYR A 5 1.64 6.96 -5.04
N VAL A 6 1.98 6.70 -3.80
CA VAL A 6 1.21 5.83 -2.90
C VAL A 6 0.24 6.72 -2.14
N VAL A 7 -1.05 6.40 -2.19
CA VAL A 7 -2.09 7.06 -1.41
C VAL A 7 -2.67 6.04 -0.44
N ALA A 8 -2.62 6.34 0.85
CA ALA A 8 -3.23 5.56 1.92
C ALA A 8 -4.25 6.44 2.64
N ALA A 9 -5.41 5.87 3.00
CA ALA A 9 -6.44 6.58 3.75
C ALA A 9 -6.70 5.87 5.09
N ILE A 10 -6.85 6.65 6.16
CA ILE A 10 -7.12 6.18 7.51
C ILE A 10 -8.37 6.89 8.00
N GLY A 11 -9.44 6.12 8.26
CA GLY A 11 -10.65 6.62 8.91
C GLY A 11 -10.46 6.69 10.42
N LEU A 12 -10.96 7.76 11.05
CA LEU A 12 -10.82 8.03 12.47
C LEU A 12 -12.19 8.22 13.11
N THR A 13 -12.32 7.80 14.37
CA THR A 13 -13.57 7.90 15.14
C THR A 13 -13.85 9.31 15.69
N ALA A 14 -12.85 10.20 15.66
CA ALA A 14 -12.96 11.60 16.04
C ALA A 14 -12.10 12.48 15.13
N PRO A 15 -12.39 13.79 15.02
CA PRO A 15 -11.53 14.73 14.31
C PRO A 15 -10.11 14.76 14.87
N VAL A 16 -9.13 14.99 13.99
CA VAL A 16 -7.72 15.02 14.38
C VAL A 16 -7.38 16.29 15.13
N ASN A 17 -6.74 16.15 16.29
CA ASN A 17 -6.04 17.26 16.92
C ASN A 17 -4.73 17.53 16.18
N LEU A 18 -4.72 18.56 15.32
CA LEU A 18 -3.57 18.90 14.47
C LEU A 18 -2.30 19.22 15.27
N ALA A 19 -2.41 19.82 16.46
CA ALA A 19 -1.24 20.13 17.29
C ALA A 19 -0.57 18.85 17.81
N VAL A 20 -1.37 17.87 18.26
CA VAL A 20 -0.87 16.56 18.70
C VAL A 20 -0.30 15.79 17.50
N PHE A 21 -1.00 15.83 16.37
CA PHE A 21 -0.53 15.17 15.15
C PHE A 21 0.81 15.73 14.68
N ARG A 22 0.96 17.06 14.63
CA ARG A 22 2.20 17.75 14.29
C ARG A 22 3.35 17.29 15.18
N ALA A 23 3.17 17.33 16.50
CA ALA A 23 4.19 16.89 17.44
C ALA A 23 4.57 15.41 17.21
N GLY A 24 3.59 14.57 16.87
CA GLY A 24 3.80 13.19 16.46
C GLY A 24 4.68 13.06 15.22
N ILE A 25 4.39 13.81 14.15
CA ILE A 25 5.19 13.81 12.92
C ILE A 25 6.62 14.28 13.19
N GLU A 26 6.81 15.37 13.92
CA GLU A 26 8.14 15.88 14.27
C GLU A 26 8.96 14.82 15.02
N ALA A 27 8.36 14.10 15.96
CA ALA A 27 9.01 12.99 16.66
C ALA A 27 9.37 11.82 15.72
N GLN A 28 8.54 11.53 14.70
CA GLN A 28 8.84 10.47 13.72
C GLN A 28 9.91 10.87 12.72
N LEU A 29 9.94 12.13 12.26
CA LEU A 29 10.99 12.63 11.38
C LEU A 29 12.37 12.51 12.03
N ALA A 30 12.46 12.74 13.35
CA ALA A 30 13.69 12.53 14.11
C ALA A 30 14.16 11.06 14.11
N ARG A 31 13.22 10.10 14.08
CA ARG A 31 13.51 8.64 14.06
C ARG A 31 13.77 8.13 12.65
N HIS A 32 13.23 8.79 11.64
CA HIS A 32 13.23 8.35 10.24
C HIS A 32 13.77 9.45 9.30
N PRO A 33 15.11 9.66 9.25
CA PRO A 33 15.72 10.79 8.54
C PRO A 33 15.50 10.82 7.02
N TYR A 34 15.06 9.71 6.42
CA TYR A 34 14.78 9.65 4.98
C TYR A 34 13.55 10.47 4.60
N PHE A 35 12.56 10.62 5.50
CA PHE A 35 11.43 11.53 5.31
C PHE A 35 11.82 13.02 5.35
N SER A 36 13.07 13.34 5.71
CA SER A 36 13.63 14.68 5.64
C SER A 36 14.56 14.86 4.44
N SER A 37 14.33 14.13 3.34
CA SER A 37 15.21 14.15 2.16
C SER A 37 14.47 14.55 0.89
N ILE A 38 15.16 15.29 0.02
CA ILE A 38 14.70 15.70 -1.31
C ILE A 38 15.61 15.13 -2.39
N GLN A 39 15.05 14.90 -3.58
CA GLN A 39 15.81 14.46 -4.73
C GLN A 39 16.37 15.68 -5.46
N VAL A 40 17.69 15.82 -5.47
CA VAL A 40 18.42 16.89 -6.15
C VAL A 40 19.09 16.33 -7.39
N THR A 41 18.83 16.95 -8.54
CA THR A 41 19.57 16.72 -9.78
C THR A 41 20.63 17.81 -9.96
N ASP A 42 21.81 17.42 -10.44
CA ASP A 42 22.84 18.42 -10.78
C ASP A 42 22.40 19.24 -12.00
N LYS A 43 22.81 20.51 -12.06
CA LYS A 43 22.46 21.49 -13.11
C LYS A 43 22.83 21.01 -14.52
N HIS A 44 23.75 20.04 -14.62
CA HIS A 44 24.24 19.46 -15.88
C HIS A 44 23.54 18.14 -16.26
N GLY A 45 22.40 17.81 -15.65
CA GLY A 45 21.67 16.57 -15.96
C GLY A 45 22.30 15.30 -15.35
N GLY A 46 23.04 15.45 -14.25
CA GLY A 46 23.67 14.35 -13.53
C GLY A 46 22.67 13.41 -12.84
N THR A 47 23.17 12.27 -12.36
CA THR A 47 22.38 11.27 -11.64
C THR A 47 21.68 11.90 -10.42
N PRO A 48 20.37 11.67 -10.24
CA PRO A 48 19.64 12.21 -9.10
C PRO A 48 20.20 11.66 -7.78
N ARG A 49 20.35 12.53 -6.78
CA ARG A 49 20.81 12.19 -5.43
C ARG A 49 19.82 12.65 -4.37
N TRP A 50 19.69 11.88 -3.29
CA TRP A 50 18.89 12.30 -2.14
C TRP A 50 19.75 13.13 -1.19
N THR A 51 19.27 14.32 -0.82
CA THR A 51 19.94 15.22 0.12
C THR A 51 18.98 15.57 1.25
N ARG A 52 19.47 15.56 2.50
CA ARG A 52 18.66 15.96 3.65
C ARG A 52 18.35 17.46 3.60
N THR A 53 17.17 17.83 4.04
CA THR A 53 16.70 19.20 4.16
C THR A 53 15.96 19.42 5.48
N ALA A 54 15.86 20.67 5.91
CA ALA A 54 14.97 21.04 7.00
C ALA A 54 13.52 20.86 6.55
N VAL A 55 12.68 20.32 7.43
CA VAL A 55 11.26 20.08 7.15
C VAL A 55 10.42 21.03 7.98
N THR A 56 9.62 21.85 7.31
CA THR A 56 8.51 22.58 7.93
C THR A 56 7.28 21.68 7.86
N VAL A 57 6.81 21.15 8.99
CA VAL A 57 5.70 20.17 8.99
C VAL A 57 4.39 20.76 8.47
N ASP A 58 4.13 22.04 8.74
CA ASP A 58 2.90 22.73 8.30
C ASP A 58 2.78 22.76 6.77
N ASP A 59 3.89 22.77 6.05
CA ASP A 59 3.92 22.74 4.58
C ASP A 59 3.47 21.40 3.99
N HIS A 60 3.40 20.35 4.81
CA HIS A 60 3.04 18.99 4.42
C HIS A 60 1.65 18.60 4.97
N ILE A 61 0.94 19.53 5.60
CA ILE A 61 -0.41 19.34 6.14
C ILE A 61 -1.39 20.16 5.31
N VAL A 62 -2.32 19.47 4.65
CA VAL A 62 -3.39 20.06 3.85
C VAL A 62 -4.70 19.81 4.56
N VAL A 63 -5.33 20.85 5.10
CA VAL A 63 -6.67 20.76 5.69
C VAL A 63 -7.70 21.06 4.59
N VAL A 64 -8.58 20.10 4.32
CA VAL A 64 -9.61 20.20 3.28
C VAL A 64 -10.93 20.53 3.95
N SER A 65 -11.24 21.83 4.00
CA SER A 65 -12.43 22.33 4.70
C SER A 65 -13.73 22.22 3.91
N ASN A 66 -13.67 22.11 2.58
CA ASN A 66 -14.84 21.95 1.74
C ASN A 66 -14.56 20.90 0.66
N LEU A 67 -15.06 19.68 0.87
CA LEU A 67 -15.11 18.66 -0.16
C LEU A 67 -16.32 18.95 -1.05
N ALA A 68 -16.06 19.28 -2.31
CA ALA A 68 -17.12 19.40 -3.31
C ALA A 68 -18.00 18.13 -3.31
N GLY A 69 -19.32 18.30 -3.14
CA GLY A 69 -20.30 17.22 -3.01
C GLY A 69 -20.64 16.82 -1.57
N ALA A 70 -19.79 17.10 -0.57
CA ALA A 70 -20.08 16.71 0.82
C ALA A 70 -21.11 17.63 1.53
N GLU A 71 -21.29 18.87 1.06
CA GLU A 71 -22.24 19.85 1.63
C GLU A 71 -23.63 19.83 0.95
N GLU A 72 -23.77 19.16 -0.21
CA GLU A 72 -24.96 19.21 -1.09
C GLU A 72 -25.94 18.02 -0.92
N ASP A 73 -25.87 17.25 0.18
CA ASP A 73 -26.61 15.97 0.36
C ASP A 73 -26.18 14.86 -0.62
N ASP A 74 -25.00 15.02 -1.24
CA ASP A 74 -24.35 14.01 -2.06
C ASP A 74 -23.53 13.06 -1.16
N ASP A 75 -23.51 11.77 -1.52
CA ASP A 75 -22.88 10.67 -0.80
C ASP A 75 -21.48 11.04 -0.23
N PRO A 76 -21.30 11.20 1.11
CA PRO A 76 -20.05 11.68 1.70
C PRO A 76 -18.90 10.68 1.54
N ASP A 77 -19.21 9.38 1.51
CA ASP A 77 -18.23 8.33 1.22
C ASP A 77 -17.70 8.50 -0.20
N LYS A 78 -18.58 8.72 -1.18
CA LYS A 78 -18.20 8.99 -2.56
C LYS A 78 -17.38 10.28 -2.70
N ALA A 79 -17.71 11.34 -1.95
CA ALA A 79 -16.93 12.59 -1.97
C ALA A 79 -15.48 12.34 -1.50
N VAL A 80 -15.28 11.58 -0.41
CA VAL A 80 -13.95 11.19 0.08
C VAL A 80 -13.23 10.30 -0.95
N GLU A 81 -13.89 9.29 -1.50
CA GLU A 81 -13.34 8.44 -2.56
C GLU A 81 -12.86 9.23 -3.78
N ASP A 82 -13.67 10.22 -4.21
CA ASP A 82 -13.32 11.10 -5.30
C ASP A 82 -12.12 11.97 -4.93
N TYR A 83 -12.09 12.57 -3.74
CA TYR A 83 -10.92 13.33 -3.31
C TYR A 83 -9.65 12.46 -3.34
N LEU A 84 -9.67 11.28 -2.72
CA LEU A 84 -8.55 10.33 -2.72
C LEU A 84 -8.11 9.94 -4.14
N SER A 85 -9.07 9.74 -5.03
CA SER A 85 -8.83 9.46 -6.44
C SER A 85 -8.07 10.59 -7.13
N SER A 86 -8.40 11.85 -6.83
CA SER A 86 -7.72 13.01 -7.41
C SER A 86 -6.24 13.12 -6.98
N LEU A 87 -5.89 12.68 -5.77
CA LEU A 87 -4.51 12.69 -5.26
C LEU A 87 -3.55 11.85 -6.12
N SER A 88 -4.07 10.85 -6.85
CA SER A 88 -3.25 10.02 -7.74
C SER A 88 -2.69 10.78 -8.95
N THR A 89 -3.29 11.92 -9.33
CA THR A 89 -2.94 12.65 -10.57
C THR A 89 -2.39 14.04 -10.33
N LEU A 90 -2.68 14.63 -9.17
CA LEU A 90 -2.21 15.97 -8.82
C LEU A 90 -0.68 16.07 -8.89
N PRO A 91 -0.11 17.24 -9.19
CA PRO A 91 1.32 17.45 -9.02
C PRO A 91 1.71 17.38 -7.54
N MET A 92 3.00 17.21 -7.25
CA MET A 92 3.58 17.30 -5.92
C MET A 92 4.79 18.24 -5.98
N ASP A 93 5.01 19.02 -4.93
CA ASP A 93 6.15 19.94 -4.87
C ASP A 93 7.43 19.17 -4.49
N HIS A 94 8.30 18.94 -5.47
CA HIS A 94 9.56 18.23 -5.28
C HIS A 94 10.68 19.08 -4.65
N THR A 95 10.42 20.36 -4.33
CA THR A 95 11.38 21.19 -3.57
C THR A 95 11.39 20.87 -2.08
N ARG A 96 10.39 20.10 -1.60
CA ARG A 96 10.23 19.63 -0.24
C ARG A 96 10.20 18.09 -0.22
N PRO A 97 10.43 17.45 0.94
CA PRO A 97 10.31 16.00 1.03
C PRO A 97 8.96 15.51 0.48
N PRO A 98 8.93 14.50 -0.39
CA PRO A 98 7.77 14.25 -1.24
C PRO A 98 6.72 13.39 -0.53
N TRP A 99 6.09 13.96 0.49
CA TRP A 99 4.97 13.38 1.24
C TRP A 99 4.03 14.48 1.74
N GLU A 100 2.73 14.19 1.82
CA GLU A 100 1.69 15.13 2.24
C GLU A 100 0.64 14.36 3.06
N PHE A 101 0.10 15.00 4.09
CA PHE A 101 -1.08 14.55 4.82
C PHE A 101 -2.25 15.46 4.49
N HIS A 102 -3.36 14.87 4.06
CA HIS A 102 -4.61 15.57 3.77
C HIS A 102 -5.62 15.21 4.85
N PHE A 103 -6.16 16.21 5.54
CA PHE A 103 -7.18 16.05 6.58
C PHE A 103 -8.53 16.40 5.98
N LEU A 104 -9.41 15.40 5.92
CA LEU A 104 -10.77 15.53 5.43
C LEU A 104 -11.70 15.47 6.64
N ASP A 105 -12.20 16.63 7.06
CA ASP A 105 -13.13 16.74 8.19
C ASP A 105 -14.57 16.54 7.72
N VAL A 106 -14.81 15.40 7.09
CA VAL A 106 -16.12 14.97 6.58
C VAL A 106 -16.46 13.65 7.25
N LYS A 107 -17.65 13.60 7.86
CA LYS A 107 -18.18 12.38 8.45
C LYS A 107 -18.71 11.48 7.34
N THR A 108 -18.11 10.30 7.20
CA THR A 108 -18.55 9.24 6.29
C THR A 108 -19.39 8.19 7.03
N SER A 109 -19.85 7.16 6.34
CA SER A 109 -20.57 6.04 6.94
C SER A 109 -19.78 5.32 8.06
N GLU A 110 -18.45 5.20 7.91
CA GLU A 110 -17.58 4.41 8.79
C GLU A 110 -16.62 5.26 9.66
N ALA A 111 -16.48 6.56 9.40
CA ALA A 111 -15.52 7.42 10.09
C ALA A 111 -16.06 8.84 10.37
N ALA A 112 -15.64 9.42 11.49
CA ALA A 112 -15.93 10.81 11.82
C ALA A 112 -15.05 11.80 11.04
N SER A 113 -13.82 11.38 10.69
CA SER A 113 -12.91 12.12 9.81
C SER A 113 -11.97 11.15 9.09
N THR A 114 -11.37 11.57 7.99
CA THR A 114 -10.42 10.76 7.22
C THR A 114 -9.09 11.50 7.04
N VAL A 115 -7.98 10.79 7.19
CA VAL A 115 -6.63 11.29 6.88
C VAL A 115 -6.08 10.53 5.68
N ALA A 116 -5.71 11.25 4.63
CA ALA A 116 -5.01 10.68 3.48
C ALA A 116 -3.51 10.98 3.59
N LEU A 117 -2.68 9.94 3.56
CA LEU A 117 -1.24 10.05 3.36
C LEU A 117 -0.93 9.85 1.88
N ARG A 118 -0.28 10.84 1.27
CA ARG A 118 0.21 10.79 -0.10
C ARG A 118 1.73 10.83 -0.07
N VAL A 119 2.40 9.84 -0.65
CA VAL A 119 3.88 9.72 -0.63
C VAL A 119 4.38 9.35 -2.01
N HIS A 120 5.46 9.97 -2.46
CA HIS A 120 6.13 9.55 -3.69
C HIS A 120 6.79 8.17 -3.51
N HIS A 121 6.55 7.24 -4.43
CA HIS A 121 6.94 5.82 -4.30
C HIS A 121 8.46 5.62 -4.19
N ALA A 122 9.27 6.57 -4.67
CA ALA A 122 10.72 6.51 -4.49
C ALA A 122 11.18 6.71 -3.03
N LEU A 123 10.31 7.21 -2.14
CA LEU A 123 10.62 7.48 -0.74
C LEU A 123 10.42 6.26 0.15
N ALA A 124 9.38 5.47 -0.11
CA ALA A 124 9.04 4.30 0.67
C ALA A 124 8.27 3.28 -0.18
N ASP A 125 8.54 2.00 0.06
CA ASP A 125 7.71 0.90 -0.43
C ASP A 125 6.54 0.60 0.52
N GLY A 126 5.61 -0.23 0.07
CA GLY A 126 4.43 -0.60 0.87
C GLY A 126 4.76 -1.24 2.21
N MET A 127 5.84 -2.05 2.29
CA MET A 127 6.24 -2.70 3.54
C MET A 127 6.81 -1.71 4.54
N SER A 128 7.60 -0.74 4.08
CA SER A 128 8.18 0.32 4.89
C SER A 128 7.08 1.24 5.44
N LEU A 129 6.07 1.56 4.63
CA LEU A 129 4.91 2.36 5.07
C LEU A 129 4.06 1.61 6.09
N ILE A 130 3.78 0.31 5.90
CA ILE A 130 3.06 -0.51 6.88
C ILE A 130 3.87 -0.62 8.18
N THR A 131 5.17 -0.85 8.09
CA THR A 131 6.06 -0.95 9.26
C THR A 131 6.09 0.36 10.04
N LEU A 132 6.17 1.50 9.34
CA LEU A 132 6.07 2.82 9.95
C LEU A 132 4.75 2.97 10.68
N LEU A 133 3.62 2.71 10.01
CA LEU A 133 2.29 2.84 10.60
C LEU A 133 2.13 1.99 11.88
N VAL A 134 2.61 0.74 11.87
CA VAL A 134 2.62 -0.12 13.05
C VAL A 134 3.51 0.46 14.15
N SER A 135 4.72 0.91 13.81
CA SER A 135 5.67 1.47 14.79
C SER A 135 5.19 2.76 15.45
N THR A 136 4.31 3.51 14.79
CA THR A 136 3.67 4.72 15.32
C THR A 136 2.37 4.45 16.05
N SER A 137 1.87 3.22 16.00
CA SER A 137 0.61 2.81 16.63
C SER A 137 0.82 2.29 18.07
N ARG A 138 -0.25 2.31 18.86
CA ARG A 138 -0.30 1.73 20.20
C ARG A 138 -1.09 0.44 20.21
N SER A 139 -0.86 -0.40 21.21
CA SER A 139 -1.65 -1.62 21.34
C SER A 139 -3.12 -1.27 21.61
N ALA A 140 -4.02 -1.94 20.89
CA ALA A 140 -5.46 -1.83 21.13
C ALA A 140 -5.88 -2.42 22.48
N THR A 141 -5.10 -3.36 23.04
CA THR A 141 -5.38 -3.95 24.36
C THR A 141 -4.81 -3.11 25.51
N ASP A 142 -3.69 -2.44 25.29
CA ASP A 142 -3.03 -1.58 26.26
C ASP A 142 -2.40 -0.35 25.57
N PRO A 143 -3.08 0.81 25.60
CA PRO A 143 -2.60 2.03 24.95
C PRO A 143 -1.23 2.53 25.47
N ALA A 144 -0.77 2.10 26.65
CA ALA A 144 0.56 2.47 27.15
C ALA A 144 1.68 1.78 26.36
N LEU A 145 1.39 0.62 25.75
CA LEU A 145 2.37 -0.19 25.03
C LEU A 145 2.38 0.13 23.52
N PRO A 146 3.54 0.03 22.85
CA PRO A 146 3.61 0.10 21.39
C PRO A 146 2.84 -1.03 20.74
N ALA A 147 2.30 -0.81 19.54
CA ALA A 147 1.78 -1.91 18.74
C ALA A 147 2.93 -2.88 18.40
N THR A 148 2.71 -4.17 18.62
CA THR A 148 3.71 -5.20 18.33
C THR A 148 3.45 -5.74 16.93
N ALA A 149 4.49 -5.81 16.10
CA ALA A 149 4.39 -6.50 14.81
C ALA A 149 4.05 -7.98 15.06
N PRO A 150 3.21 -8.61 14.21
CA PRO A 150 2.93 -10.02 14.34
C PRO A 150 4.25 -10.81 14.32
N PRO A 151 4.40 -11.84 15.17
CA PRO A 151 5.60 -12.66 15.14
C PRO A 151 5.76 -13.27 13.75
N PRO A 152 7.01 -13.48 13.29
CA PRO A 152 7.23 -14.19 12.04
C PRO A 152 6.49 -15.53 12.10
N PRO A 153 5.84 -15.96 11.00
CA PRO A 153 5.12 -17.22 10.99
C PRO A 153 6.04 -18.33 11.47
N ALA A 154 5.52 -19.22 12.32
CA ALA A 154 6.28 -20.32 12.88
C ALA A 154 7.01 -21.03 11.73
N ARG A 155 8.34 -21.08 11.80
CA ARG A 155 9.16 -21.71 10.77
C ARG A 155 8.67 -23.16 10.67
N ARG A 156 8.13 -23.54 9.51
CA ARG A 156 7.58 -24.88 9.27
C ARG A 156 8.64 -25.90 9.73
N LYS A 157 8.34 -26.69 10.76
CA LYS A 157 9.23 -27.77 11.22
C LYS A 157 9.04 -28.95 10.28
N GLY A 158 9.98 -29.11 9.34
CA GLY A 158 10.00 -30.22 8.39
C GLY A 158 10.41 -29.79 6.99
N ALA A 159 10.95 -30.74 6.22
CA ALA A 159 11.18 -30.53 4.80
C ALA A 159 9.84 -30.30 4.09
N ILE A 160 9.79 -29.37 3.13
CA ILE A 160 8.63 -29.17 2.24
C ILE A 160 8.30 -30.48 1.49
N TYR A 161 9.29 -31.36 1.36
CA TYR A 161 9.22 -32.66 0.73
C TYR A 161 9.82 -33.73 1.65
N ALA A 162 9.03 -34.71 2.08
CA ALA A 162 9.53 -35.93 2.70
C ALA A 162 9.72 -36.97 1.58
N PRO A 163 10.92 -37.56 1.40
CA PRO A 163 11.10 -38.60 0.41
C PRO A 163 10.21 -39.79 0.76
N PRO A 164 9.43 -40.30 -0.18
CA PRO A 164 8.46 -41.33 0.12
C PRO A 164 9.17 -42.69 0.35
N SER A 165 8.61 -43.55 1.23
CA SER A 165 9.18 -44.87 1.56
C SER A 165 9.34 -45.77 0.34
N SER A 166 10.27 -46.72 0.31
CA SER A 166 10.70 -47.50 -0.88
C SER A 166 9.61 -48.10 -1.80
N ALA A 167 8.35 -48.24 -1.36
CA ALA A 167 7.19 -48.59 -2.19
C ALA A 167 6.68 -47.45 -3.12
N SER A 168 7.41 -46.33 -3.23
CA SER A 168 6.92 -45.08 -3.80
C SER A 168 7.78 -44.49 -4.93
N PHE A 169 8.84 -45.18 -5.35
CA PHE A 169 9.73 -44.67 -6.40
C PHE A 169 8.98 -44.37 -7.70
N VAL A 170 8.06 -45.26 -8.11
CA VAL A 170 7.22 -45.05 -9.30
C VAL A 170 6.33 -43.81 -9.15
N TRP A 171 5.71 -43.62 -7.98
CA TRP A 171 4.88 -42.43 -7.72
C TRP A 171 5.71 -41.15 -7.65
N SER A 172 6.91 -41.22 -7.05
CA SER A 172 7.85 -40.10 -6.99
C SER A 172 8.31 -39.70 -8.39
N VAL A 173 8.78 -40.66 -9.20
CA VAL A 173 9.16 -40.44 -10.60
C VAL A 173 7.98 -39.89 -11.41
N TRP A 174 6.79 -40.48 -11.25
CA TRP A 174 5.57 -39.99 -11.90
C TRP A 174 5.25 -38.55 -11.50
N SER A 175 5.36 -38.21 -10.22
CA SER A 175 5.15 -36.84 -9.73
C SER A 175 6.17 -35.86 -10.33
N TYR A 176 7.45 -36.24 -10.45
CA TYR A 176 8.45 -35.41 -11.10
C TYR A 176 8.17 -35.23 -12.60
N LEU A 177 7.71 -36.27 -13.29
CA LEU A 177 7.31 -36.20 -14.69
C LEU A 177 6.10 -35.28 -14.88
N VAL A 178 5.09 -35.37 -14.01
CA VAL A 178 3.92 -34.49 -14.01
C VAL A 178 4.33 -33.04 -13.77
N VAL A 179 5.17 -32.76 -12.78
CA VAL A 179 5.69 -31.40 -12.51
C VAL A 179 6.50 -30.88 -13.70
N ALA A 180 7.37 -31.71 -14.28
CA ALA A 180 8.14 -31.34 -15.47
C ALA A 180 7.22 -31.02 -16.65
N TRP A 181 6.19 -31.83 -16.88
CA TRP A 181 5.18 -31.58 -17.92
C TRP A 181 4.45 -30.26 -17.69
N HIS A 182 3.92 -30.01 -16.49
CA HIS A 182 3.26 -28.75 -16.16
C HIS A 182 4.20 -27.55 -16.30
N THR A 183 5.46 -27.68 -15.89
CA THR A 183 6.47 -26.62 -16.05
C THR A 183 6.71 -26.33 -17.53
N VAL A 184 6.80 -27.36 -18.39
CA VAL A 184 6.93 -27.18 -19.84
C VAL A 184 5.69 -26.49 -20.41
N VAL A 185 4.49 -26.93 -20.04
CA VAL A 185 3.23 -26.29 -20.48
C VAL A 185 3.17 -24.83 -20.03
N ASP A 186 3.56 -24.52 -18.80
CA ASP A 186 3.57 -23.16 -18.25
C ASP A 186 4.58 -22.28 -19.00
N VAL A 187 5.79 -22.78 -19.26
CA VAL A 187 6.81 -22.04 -20.04
C VAL A 187 6.34 -21.79 -21.46
N VAL A 188 5.79 -22.81 -22.12
CA VAL A 188 5.24 -22.67 -23.48
C VAL A 188 4.09 -21.68 -23.50
N THR A 189 3.17 -21.75 -22.53
CA THR A 189 2.05 -20.82 -22.41
C THR A 189 2.53 -19.41 -22.14
N PHE A 190 3.51 -19.22 -21.25
CA PHE A 190 4.10 -17.92 -20.95
C PHE A 190 4.79 -17.29 -22.16
N VAL A 191 5.60 -18.07 -22.88
CA VAL A 191 6.24 -17.62 -24.13
C VAL A 191 5.16 -17.30 -25.18
N ALA A 192 4.14 -18.16 -25.31
CA ALA A 192 3.03 -17.88 -26.20
C ALA A 192 2.30 -16.60 -25.81
N THR A 193 2.07 -16.31 -24.53
CA THR A 193 1.49 -15.05 -24.04
C THR A 193 2.35 -13.82 -24.30
N ILE A 194 3.68 -13.95 -24.24
CA ILE A 194 4.56 -12.82 -24.58
C ILE A 194 4.48 -12.49 -26.08
N PHE A 195 4.52 -13.50 -26.95
CA PHE A 195 4.72 -13.29 -28.38
C PHE A 195 3.44 -13.29 -29.22
N PHE A 196 2.38 -13.99 -28.78
CA PHE A 196 1.24 -14.33 -29.64
C PHE A 196 -0.14 -14.23 -28.96
N LEU A 197 -0.26 -14.62 -27.69
CA LEU A 197 -1.52 -14.64 -26.94
C LEU A 197 -1.64 -13.37 -26.11
N ARG A 198 -2.70 -12.59 -26.34
CA ARG A 198 -3.01 -11.47 -25.45
C ARG A 198 -3.56 -12.02 -24.14
N ASP A 199 -3.15 -11.46 -23.01
CA ASP A 199 -3.78 -11.79 -21.72
C ASP A 199 -5.30 -11.66 -21.82
N PRO A 200 -6.09 -12.56 -21.22
CA PRO A 200 -7.54 -12.41 -21.18
C PRO A 200 -7.91 -11.09 -20.50
N ASP A 201 -8.90 -10.39 -21.04
CA ASP A 201 -9.40 -9.16 -20.44
C ASP A 201 -10.11 -9.50 -19.12
N THR A 202 -9.38 -9.36 -18.02
CA THR A 202 -9.93 -9.47 -16.67
C THR A 202 -10.27 -8.09 -16.14
N LEU A 203 -11.19 -8.00 -15.18
CA LEU A 203 -11.49 -6.73 -14.48
C LEU A 203 -10.26 -6.07 -13.84
N PHE A 204 -9.19 -6.85 -13.61
CA PHE A 204 -7.93 -6.39 -13.02
C PHE A 204 -6.85 -6.10 -14.06
N LYS A 205 -7.09 -6.41 -15.34
CA LYS A 205 -6.13 -6.14 -16.41
C LYS A 205 -6.04 -4.63 -16.59
N ARG A 206 -4.83 -4.09 -16.45
CA ARG A 206 -4.56 -2.69 -16.74
C ARG A 206 -4.80 -2.45 -18.23
N GLU A 207 -5.77 -1.62 -18.53
CA GLU A 207 -6.09 -1.21 -19.89
C GLU A 207 -4.88 -0.47 -20.50
N ASP A 208 -4.29 -1.03 -21.54
CA ASP A 208 -3.13 -0.46 -22.24
C ASP A 208 -3.62 0.56 -23.28
N HIS A 209 -4.10 1.70 -22.78
CA HIS A 209 -4.34 2.86 -23.63
C HIS A 209 -3.06 3.67 -23.71
N GLY A 210 -2.67 4.00 -24.94
CA GLY A 210 -1.39 4.56 -25.33
C GLY A 210 -0.83 5.66 -24.43
N GLU A 211 0.49 5.77 -24.49
CA GLU A 211 1.32 6.70 -23.73
C GLU A 211 0.70 8.11 -23.62
N HIS A 212 0.62 8.60 -22.36
CA HIS A 212 0.66 10.02 -21.94
C HIS A 212 -0.46 10.54 -21.02
N HIS A 213 -1.43 9.73 -20.60
CA HIS A 213 -2.42 10.22 -19.61
C HIS A 213 -2.27 9.55 -18.24
N ARG A 214 -1.99 10.37 -17.21
CA ARG A 214 -2.14 10.01 -15.79
C ARG A 214 -3.62 9.69 -15.55
N ARG A 215 -4.05 8.44 -15.77
CA ARG A 215 -5.41 8.03 -15.44
C ARG A 215 -5.57 8.08 -13.93
N ARG A 216 -6.55 8.84 -13.47
CA ARG A 216 -6.98 8.91 -12.08
C ARG A 216 -7.28 7.49 -11.58
N MET A 217 -6.54 7.04 -10.57
CA MET A 217 -6.88 5.81 -9.86
C MET A 217 -8.23 6.04 -9.17
N ARG A 218 -9.17 5.12 -9.35
CA ARG A 218 -10.43 5.16 -8.61
C ARG A 218 -10.22 4.44 -7.27
N PHE A 219 -10.39 5.17 -6.18
CA PHE A 219 -10.51 4.59 -4.86
C PHE A 219 -11.98 4.28 -4.62
N VAL A 220 -12.24 3.09 -4.07
CA VAL A 220 -13.56 2.68 -3.61
C VAL A 220 -13.37 2.04 -2.24
N HIS A 221 -14.14 2.48 -1.27
CA HIS A 221 -14.13 1.93 0.08
C HIS A 221 -15.17 0.80 0.18
N ARG A 222 -14.74 -0.33 0.74
CA ARG A 222 -15.63 -1.43 1.13
C ARG A 222 -15.15 -2.00 2.46
N SER A 223 -16.06 -2.09 3.42
CA SER A 223 -15.84 -2.78 4.68
C SER A 223 -15.92 -4.30 4.46
N LEU A 224 -14.92 -5.04 4.92
CA LEU A 224 -14.94 -6.50 4.97
C LEU A 224 -14.79 -6.93 6.42
N SER A 225 -15.64 -7.85 6.88
CA SER A 225 -15.53 -8.40 8.22
C SER A 225 -14.26 -9.24 8.34
N LEU A 226 -13.45 -8.98 9.38
CA LEU A 226 -12.29 -9.81 9.68
C LEU A 226 -12.69 -11.24 10.07
N ASP A 227 -13.90 -11.44 10.58
CA ASP A 227 -14.40 -12.78 10.91
C ASP A 227 -14.70 -13.58 9.64
N ASP A 228 -15.19 -12.93 8.58
CA ASP A 228 -15.36 -13.56 7.27
C ASP A 228 -14.02 -13.96 6.66
N VAL A 229 -13.00 -13.09 6.79
CA VAL A 229 -11.63 -13.39 6.34
C VAL A 229 -11.07 -14.59 7.11
N LYS A 230 -11.27 -14.66 8.43
CA LYS A 230 -10.87 -15.82 9.25
C LYS A 230 -11.64 -17.08 8.88
N PHE A 231 -12.94 -16.96 8.60
CA PHE A 231 -13.80 -18.07 8.19
C PHE A 231 -13.31 -18.71 6.90
N VAL A 232 -12.84 -17.94 5.93
CA VAL A 232 -12.24 -18.47 4.69
C VAL A 232 -10.81 -18.99 4.92
N LYS A 233 -10.01 -18.30 5.74
CA LYS A 233 -8.62 -18.69 6.03
C LYS A 233 -8.51 -20.05 6.73
N ASN A 234 -9.35 -20.32 7.73
CA ASN A 234 -9.24 -21.50 8.59
C ASN A 234 -9.39 -22.83 7.81
N PRO A 235 -10.37 -22.98 6.89
CA PRO A 235 -10.48 -24.15 6.01
C PRO A 235 -9.31 -24.30 5.04
N MET A 236 -8.73 -23.20 4.53
CA MET A 236 -7.65 -23.25 3.55
C MET A 236 -6.29 -23.68 4.14
N LYS A 237 -6.16 -23.82 5.46
CA LYS A 237 -4.92 -24.24 6.17
C LYS A 237 -3.67 -23.43 5.76
N CYS A 238 -3.83 -22.18 5.33
CA CYS A 238 -2.73 -21.42 4.72
C CYS A 238 -1.59 -21.07 5.69
N VAL A 239 -1.81 -21.07 7.01
CA VAL A 239 -0.75 -21.00 8.03
C VAL A 239 -1.24 -21.72 9.28
N SER A 240 -0.53 -22.76 9.73
CA SER A 240 -0.68 -23.26 11.10
C SER A 240 -0.01 -22.25 12.02
N ILE A 241 -0.77 -21.66 12.93
CA ILE A 241 -0.21 -21.00 14.11
C ILE A 241 0.41 -22.09 14.99
#